data_AF-A0A916C0X0-F1
#
_entry.id   AF-A0A916C0X0-F1
#
_cell.length_a   1.000
_cell.length_b   1.000
_cell.length_c   1.000
_cell.angle_alpha   90.00
_cell.angle_beta   90.00
_cell.angle_gamma   90.00
#
_symmetry.space_group_name_H-M   'P 1'
#
loop_
_entity.id
_entity.type
_entity.pdbx_description
1 polymer ?
#
loop_
_entity_poly.entity_id
_entity_poly.type
_entity_poly.pdbx_seq_one_letter_code
_entity_poly.pdbx_strand_id
1 'polypeptide(L)'
;MSTRATQSPDYWGSRFTLSGDDRELLLNLFVEDEQPRSSDELAQALIRHRVEREEADIRRKQQAQGTLYQPKRAFQVDEQVVFPALDFAVGRVAAVRAGYNPDVAVPFKVIQVNLEGGGVREFAAELADDHRLNEDAVLLSPTDELVPPEEIYARYQDTFVSHLHELLHNSPEFVWLADKWFPRSLLVEINEGQLNIAEAILDMNGGGPLPTEALLPELGLPAEVNRALQVFSLNYALYADERFDEVGPAGEVVWFLNRLEPAEVIHTPSWLKYTPQATPHGVLTPDLQRAEHTIDDELSQLSAPDEPVDEVTFTLMYPHRRSGTVPLSPTTAKLFPTGRTHRIRFQFEDARTGKRWPGWVVRERHYAFGLDAWYNANDVPTGAYIELRRGSEPGVVSVSLQGNRLRREWVRVAVPKEGRLTFEMLKRPIPCDYDEQMIVFVDDPLSIDKVRQQLDERGTYMPDVLEQLLPELAKLSPQGNVHARTLYAAINLIKRTPPGPLFAALVTQTKFRAMGDGYWLAR
;
A
#
# COMPACT_ATOMS: atom_id res chain seq x y z
N MET A 1 35.89 -19.68 14.52
CA MET A 1 34.75 -19.09 15.23
C MET A 1 33.53 -19.47 14.42
N SER A 2 32.72 -20.39 14.93
CA SER A 2 31.50 -20.83 14.27
C SER A 2 30.39 -19.90 14.74
N THR A 3 30.02 -18.92 13.92
CA THR A 3 28.92 -17.99 14.24
C THR A 3 27.64 -18.79 14.45
N ARG A 4 26.93 -18.55 15.56
CA ARG A 4 25.63 -19.18 15.83
C ARG A 4 24.70 -19.04 14.62
N ALA A 5 23.95 -20.09 14.33
CA ALA A 5 23.13 -20.12 13.13
C ALA A 5 22.06 -19.03 13.16
N THR A 6 21.41 -18.83 14.31
CA THR A 6 20.37 -17.78 14.49
C THR A 6 20.92 -16.35 14.45
N GLN A 7 22.24 -16.16 14.52
CA GLN A 7 22.89 -14.85 14.39
C GLN A 7 23.43 -14.59 12.97
N SER A 8 23.17 -15.49 12.02
CA SER A 8 23.56 -15.34 10.61
C SER A 8 22.39 -14.81 9.76
N PRO A 9 22.63 -13.84 8.85
CA PRO A 9 21.58 -13.34 7.96
C PRO A 9 20.99 -14.42 7.04
N ASP A 10 21.82 -15.35 6.56
CA ASP A 10 21.35 -16.42 5.65
C ASP A 10 20.35 -17.36 6.32
N TYR A 11 20.40 -17.47 7.66
CA TYR A 11 19.52 -18.35 8.42
C TYR A 11 18.07 -17.87 8.37
N TRP A 12 17.83 -16.56 8.51
CA TRP A 12 16.50 -15.95 8.52
C TRP A 12 15.98 -15.59 7.12
N GLY A 13 16.84 -15.66 6.10
CA GLY A 13 16.46 -15.54 4.70
C GLY A 13 16.18 -16.89 4.05
N SER A 14 16.92 -17.21 2.99
CA SER A 14 16.66 -18.36 2.11
C SER A 14 16.75 -19.73 2.77
N ARG A 15 17.45 -19.86 3.91
CA ARG A 15 17.56 -21.15 4.63
C ARG A 15 16.42 -21.38 5.61
N PHE A 16 15.65 -20.35 5.98
CA PHE A 16 14.57 -20.51 6.92
C PHE A 16 13.43 -21.30 6.28
N THR A 17 12.97 -22.33 6.99
CA THR A 17 11.77 -23.09 6.67
C THR A 17 10.94 -23.31 7.92
N LEU A 18 9.63 -23.24 7.77
CA LEU A 18 8.69 -23.45 8.87
C LEU A 18 8.63 -24.94 9.21
N SER A 19 9.25 -25.34 10.33
CA SER A 19 9.27 -26.72 10.81
C SER A 19 7.96 -27.09 11.52
N GLY A 20 7.75 -28.39 11.79
CA GLY A 20 6.58 -28.86 12.56
C GLY A 20 6.52 -28.24 13.96
N ASP A 21 7.66 -28.18 14.65
CA ASP A 21 7.76 -27.56 15.99
C ASP A 21 7.40 -26.07 15.96
N ASP A 22 7.82 -25.34 14.92
CA ASP A 22 7.46 -23.92 14.77
C ASP A 22 5.96 -23.74 14.58
N ARG A 23 5.33 -24.61 13.78
CA ARG A 23 3.87 -24.57 13.59
C ARG A 23 3.13 -24.82 14.88
N GLU A 24 3.56 -25.82 15.65
CA GLU A 24 2.98 -26.14 16.95
C GLU A 24 3.10 -24.96 17.91
N LEU A 25 4.27 -24.30 17.96
CA LEU A 25 4.46 -23.06 18.71
C LEU A 25 3.44 -21.99 18.29
N LEU A 26 3.33 -21.72 16.98
CA LEU A 26 2.41 -20.71 16.47
C LEU A 26 0.96 -21.04 16.84
N LEU A 27 0.53 -22.30 16.66
CA LEU A 27 -0.82 -22.73 17.01
C LEU A 27 -1.09 -22.58 18.51
N ASN A 28 -0.15 -22.97 19.36
CA ASN A 28 -0.28 -22.82 20.80
C ASN A 28 -0.43 -21.35 21.22
N LEU A 29 0.33 -20.43 20.60
CA LEU A 29 0.18 -18.99 20.85
C LEU A 29 -1.26 -18.50 20.59
N PHE A 30 -1.90 -18.99 19.54
CA PHE A 30 -3.29 -18.62 19.23
C PHE A 30 -4.31 -19.28 20.17
N VAL A 31 -4.05 -20.50 20.63
CA VAL A 31 -4.93 -21.19 21.59
C VAL A 31 -4.87 -20.56 22.97
N GLU A 32 -3.72 -20.01 23.38
CA GLU A 32 -3.53 -19.45 24.71
C GLU A 32 -4.31 -18.15 24.95
N ASP A 33 -4.35 -17.23 23.98
CA ASP A 33 -4.99 -15.92 24.14
C ASP A 33 -6.18 -15.65 23.20
N GLU A 34 -6.39 -16.52 22.21
CA GLU A 34 -7.43 -16.39 21.17
C GLU A 34 -7.34 -15.05 20.41
N GLN A 35 -6.13 -14.50 20.22
CA GLN A 35 -5.93 -13.22 19.55
C GLN A 35 -5.31 -13.34 18.15
N PRO A 36 -5.86 -12.65 17.15
CA PRO A 36 -5.21 -12.48 15.86
C PRO A 36 -3.88 -11.71 15.97
N ARG A 37 -2.84 -12.19 15.28
CA ARG A 37 -1.46 -11.69 15.38
C ARG A 37 -0.92 -11.18 14.06
N SER A 38 -0.10 -10.13 14.07
CA SER A 38 0.58 -9.67 12.85
C SER A 38 1.77 -10.56 12.49
N SER A 39 2.25 -10.45 11.25
CA SER A 39 3.49 -11.13 10.85
C SER A 39 4.68 -10.75 11.75
N ASP A 40 4.74 -9.50 12.21
CA ASP A 40 5.76 -9.02 13.16
C ASP A 40 5.70 -9.73 14.50
N GLU A 41 4.51 -9.84 15.10
CA GLU A 41 4.32 -10.52 16.39
C GLU A 41 4.73 -12.01 16.29
N LEU A 42 4.33 -12.69 15.21
CA LEU A 42 4.69 -14.09 14.97
C LEU A 42 6.19 -14.26 14.69
N ALA A 43 6.80 -13.33 13.95
CA ALA A 43 8.22 -13.34 13.68
C ALA A 43 9.04 -13.18 14.97
N GLN A 44 8.65 -12.25 15.85
CA GLN A 44 9.30 -12.07 17.15
C GLN A 44 9.20 -13.33 18.01
N ALA A 45 8.03 -13.97 18.04
CA ALA A 45 7.82 -15.22 18.79
C ALA A 45 8.69 -16.36 18.24
N LEU A 46 8.79 -16.52 16.92
CA LEU A 46 9.63 -17.52 16.28
C LEU A 46 11.11 -17.29 16.53
N ILE A 47 11.58 -16.03 16.41
CA ILE A 47 12.98 -15.69 16.68
C ILE A 47 13.32 -16.04 18.13
N ARG A 48 12.49 -15.61 19.08
CA ARG A 48 12.67 -15.93 20.49
C ARG A 48 12.76 -17.45 20.72
N HIS A 49 11.80 -18.20 20.18
CA HIS A 49 11.77 -19.66 20.32
C HIS A 49 13.01 -20.35 19.71
N ARG A 50 13.44 -19.95 18.52
CA ARG A 50 14.62 -20.53 17.85
C ARG A 50 15.92 -20.22 18.58
N VAL A 51 16.06 -19.00 19.12
CA VAL A 51 17.24 -18.61 19.92
C VAL A 51 17.26 -19.39 21.23
N GLU A 52 16.14 -19.47 21.95
CA GLU A 52 16.04 -20.23 23.20
C GLU A 52 16.31 -21.72 22.98
N ARG A 53 15.83 -22.29 21.86
CA ARG A 53 16.12 -23.67 21.46
C ARG A 53 17.60 -23.89 21.16
N GLU A 54 18.22 -23.02 20.38
CA GLU A 54 19.65 -23.10 20.08
C GLU A 54 20.48 -22.99 21.37
N GLU A 55 20.10 -22.09 22.29
CA GLU A 55 20.70 -22.00 23.62
C GLU A 55 20.54 -23.28 24.44
N ALA A 56 19.33 -23.85 24.47
CA ALA A 56 19.05 -25.08 25.20
C ALA A 56 19.84 -26.26 24.63
N ASP A 57 19.98 -26.36 23.31
CA ASP A 57 20.75 -27.39 22.64
C ASP A 57 22.26 -27.23 22.92
N ILE A 58 22.78 -26.00 22.95
CA ILE A 58 24.16 -25.72 23.37
C ILE A 58 24.36 -26.10 24.84
N ARG A 59 23.45 -25.72 25.74
CA ARG A 59 23.51 -26.08 27.18
C ARG A 59 23.44 -27.59 27.37
N ARG A 60 22.61 -28.30 26.61
CA ARG A 60 22.54 -29.78 26.64
C ARG A 60 23.85 -30.41 26.18
N LYS A 61 24.47 -29.89 25.11
CA LYS A 61 25.80 -30.35 24.65
C LYS A 61 26.89 -30.05 25.67
N GLN A 62 26.84 -28.92 26.36
CA GLN A 62 27.72 -28.59 27.49
C GLN A 62 27.53 -29.56 28.67
N GLN A 63 26.31 -30.01 28.91
CA GLN A 63 25.96 -30.98 29.96
C GLN A 63 26.13 -32.44 29.51
N ALA A 64 26.54 -32.70 28.27
CA ALA A 64 26.75 -34.05 27.77
C ALA A 64 27.80 -34.76 28.61
N GLN A 65 27.48 -35.99 29.05
CA GLN A 65 28.30 -36.76 29.98
C GLN A 65 29.65 -37.13 29.35
N GLY A 66 30.69 -36.41 29.71
CA GLY A 66 32.07 -36.69 29.32
C GLY A 66 33.05 -35.74 29.99
N THR A 67 34.32 -36.13 30.07
CA THR A 67 35.35 -35.27 30.66
C THR A 67 35.66 -34.11 29.71
N LEU A 68 35.51 -32.88 30.19
CA LEU A 68 35.86 -31.69 29.40
C LEU A 68 37.35 -31.70 29.04
N TYR A 69 37.67 -31.56 27.75
CA TYR A 69 39.04 -31.50 27.28
C TYR A 69 39.72 -30.21 27.76
N GLN A 70 40.79 -30.38 28.53
CA GLN A 70 41.72 -29.34 28.92
C GLN A 70 43.15 -29.88 28.70
N PRO A 71 44.03 -29.16 27.99
CA PRO A 71 45.40 -29.62 27.74
C PRO A 71 46.19 -29.97 29.00
N LYS A 72 45.90 -29.34 30.15
CA LYS A 72 46.55 -29.67 31.43
C LYS A 72 46.16 -31.03 32.01
N ARG A 73 45.04 -31.61 31.59
CA ARG A 73 44.50 -32.85 32.17
C ARG A 73 45.16 -34.08 31.57
N ALA A 74 45.17 -35.15 32.36
CA ALA A 74 45.48 -36.50 31.90
C ALA A 74 44.19 -37.20 31.46
N PHE A 75 44.26 -37.99 30.41
CA PHE A 75 43.14 -38.78 29.88
C PHE A 75 43.57 -40.24 29.70
N GLN A 76 42.62 -41.16 29.83
CA GLN A 76 42.84 -42.60 29.68
C GLN A 76 42.32 -43.12 28.35
N VAL A 77 42.89 -44.23 27.86
CA VAL A 77 42.34 -44.96 26.70
C VAL A 77 40.92 -45.41 27.04
N ASP A 78 40.01 -45.32 26.08
CA ASP A 78 38.56 -45.50 26.19
C ASP A 78 37.78 -44.41 26.95
N GLU A 79 38.44 -43.36 27.46
CA GLU A 79 37.75 -42.22 28.07
C GLU A 79 36.97 -41.40 27.04
N GLN A 80 35.76 -40.99 27.39
CA GLN A 80 34.92 -40.10 26.59
C GLN A 80 35.22 -38.64 26.96
N VAL A 81 35.64 -37.87 25.96
CA VAL A 81 36.13 -36.51 26.13
C VAL A 81 35.31 -35.56 25.25
N VAL A 82 34.91 -34.42 25.82
CA VAL A 82 34.13 -33.38 25.14
C VAL A 82 35.05 -32.21 24.81
N PHE A 83 35.01 -31.72 23.56
CA PHE A 83 35.92 -30.67 23.06
C PHE A 83 35.20 -29.34 22.85
N PRO A 84 35.30 -28.36 23.78
CA PRO A 84 34.59 -27.07 23.66
C PRO A 84 35.03 -26.24 22.46
N ALA A 85 36.33 -26.28 22.12
CA ALA A 85 36.87 -25.56 20.96
C ALA A 85 36.45 -26.16 19.61
N LEU A 86 35.77 -27.30 19.60
CA LEU A 86 35.27 -28.01 18.43
C LEU A 86 33.76 -28.20 18.53
N ASP A 87 33.02 -27.14 18.90
CA ASP A 87 31.55 -27.14 18.99
C ASP A 87 30.98 -28.27 19.89
N PHE A 88 31.68 -28.57 21.00
CA PHE A 88 31.36 -29.66 21.93
C PHE A 88 31.35 -31.05 21.28
N ALA A 89 32.17 -31.26 20.25
CA ALA A 89 32.37 -32.58 19.68
C ALA A 89 32.75 -33.60 20.75
N VAL A 90 32.12 -34.77 20.69
CA VAL A 90 32.39 -35.90 21.57
C VAL A 90 33.35 -36.85 20.86
N GLY A 91 34.37 -37.30 21.58
CA GLY A 91 35.28 -38.32 21.08
C GLY A 91 35.75 -39.27 22.15
N ARG A 92 36.23 -40.44 21.72
CA ARG A 92 36.81 -41.45 22.60
C ARG A 92 38.32 -41.54 22.38
N VAL A 93 39.09 -41.54 23.47
CA VAL A 93 40.55 -41.67 23.42
C VAL A 93 40.93 -43.07 22.95
N ALA A 94 41.59 -43.16 21.79
CA ALA A 94 42.05 -44.40 21.19
C ALA A 94 43.47 -44.77 21.62
N ALA A 95 44.35 -43.79 21.85
CA ALA A 95 45.73 -44.03 22.29
C ALA A 95 46.31 -42.80 23.01
N VAL A 96 47.34 -43.03 23.83
CA VAL A 96 48.11 -41.97 24.53
C VAL A 96 49.60 -42.22 24.31
N ARG A 97 50.34 -41.22 23.82
CA ARG A 97 51.79 -41.31 23.57
C ARG A 97 52.54 -40.10 24.13
N ALA A 98 53.85 -40.22 24.32
CA ALA A 98 54.69 -39.08 24.69
C ALA A 98 54.75 -38.07 23.53
N GLY A 99 54.51 -36.79 23.84
CA GLY A 99 54.65 -35.70 22.88
C GLY A 99 56.12 -35.31 22.70
N TYR A 100 56.48 -34.88 21.50
CA TYR A 100 57.79 -34.34 21.20
C TYR A 100 57.61 -33.06 20.38
N ASN A 101 57.89 -31.91 20.98
CA ASN A 101 57.93 -30.63 20.28
C ASN A 101 59.20 -29.88 20.71
N PRO A 102 60.16 -29.64 19.80
CA PRO A 102 61.41 -28.92 20.10
C PRO A 102 61.20 -27.51 20.67
N ASP A 103 60.06 -26.88 20.39
CA ASP A 103 59.73 -25.51 20.80
C ASP A 103 59.02 -25.43 22.16
N VAL A 104 58.64 -26.58 22.74
CA VAL A 104 57.96 -26.67 24.04
C VAL A 104 58.89 -27.39 25.02
N ALA A 105 59.45 -26.63 25.97
CA ALA A 105 60.43 -27.16 26.93
C ALA A 105 59.83 -28.11 27.97
N VAL A 106 58.50 -28.11 28.12
CA VAL A 106 57.79 -28.91 29.12
C VAL A 106 57.37 -30.26 28.51
N PRO A 107 57.62 -31.40 29.19
CA PRO A 107 57.12 -32.69 28.72
C PRO A 107 55.59 -32.72 28.75
N PHE A 108 54.99 -33.19 27.66
CA PHE A 108 53.54 -33.36 27.52
C PHE A 108 53.23 -34.69 26.82
N LYS A 109 51.97 -35.12 26.87
CA LYS A 109 51.46 -36.29 26.15
C LYS A 109 50.57 -35.87 24.99
N VAL A 110 50.40 -36.76 24.03
CA VAL A 110 49.46 -36.62 22.92
C VAL A 110 48.44 -37.74 23.02
N ILE A 111 47.16 -37.36 23.07
CA ILE A 111 46.03 -38.27 23.00
C ILE A 111 45.53 -38.34 21.55
N GLN A 112 45.33 -39.54 21.05
CA GLN A 112 44.67 -39.78 19.78
C GLN A 112 43.20 -40.05 20.07
N VAL A 113 42.29 -39.26 19.51
CA VAL A 113 40.87 -39.27 19.82
C VAL A 113 40.07 -39.51 18.55
N ASN A 114 39.19 -40.51 18.60
CA ASN A 114 38.24 -40.76 17.53
C ASN A 114 36.99 -39.90 17.79
N LEU A 115 36.82 -38.84 17.01
CA LEU A 115 35.67 -37.94 17.12
C LEU A 115 34.47 -38.55 16.41
N GLU A 116 33.29 -38.49 17.03
CA GLU A 116 32.03 -38.89 16.38
C GLU A 116 31.79 -38.00 15.14
N GLY A 117 31.93 -38.57 13.94
CA GLY A 117 31.77 -37.87 12.66
C GLY A 117 32.96 -37.02 12.18
N GLY A 118 34.03 -36.88 12.99
CA GLY A 118 35.19 -36.02 12.69
C GLY A 118 36.49 -36.74 12.33
N GLY A 119 36.48 -38.07 12.33
CA GLY A 119 37.66 -38.92 12.14
C GLY A 119 38.61 -38.89 13.34
N VAL A 120 39.79 -39.47 13.16
CA VAL A 120 40.80 -39.56 14.21
C VAL A 120 41.66 -38.29 14.23
N ARG A 121 41.73 -37.61 15.37
CA ARG A 121 42.55 -36.40 15.59
C ARG A 121 43.46 -36.57 16.79
N GLU A 122 44.54 -35.79 16.84
CA GLU A 122 45.49 -35.79 17.94
C GLU A 122 45.41 -34.48 18.73
N PHE A 123 45.48 -34.59 20.06
CA PHE A 123 45.35 -33.47 20.99
C PHE A 123 46.41 -33.57 22.10
N ALA A 124 46.82 -32.44 22.68
CA ALA A 124 47.80 -32.43 23.77
C ALA A 124 47.15 -32.75 25.13
N ALA A 125 47.87 -33.44 26.00
CA ALA A 125 47.46 -33.78 27.36
C ALA A 125 48.65 -33.61 28.30
N GLU A 126 48.39 -33.39 29.59
CA GLU A 126 49.42 -33.09 30.59
C GLU A 126 50.35 -31.93 30.20
N LEU A 127 49.87 -30.99 29.38
CA LEU A 127 50.61 -29.79 29.00
C LEU A 127 50.48 -28.76 30.13
N ALA A 128 51.56 -28.60 30.92
CA ALA A 128 51.58 -27.72 32.08
C ALA A 128 51.79 -26.23 31.76
N ASP A 129 51.99 -25.88 30.48
CA ASP A 129 52.06 -24.49 30.02
C ASP A 129 50.71 -23.77 30.10
N ASP A 130 50.78 -22.45 30.22
CA ASP A 130 49.60 -21.59 30.25
C ASP A 130 48.89 -21.63 28.89
N HIS A 131 47.71 -22.26 28.87
CA HIS A 131 46.93 -22.47 27.66
C HIS A 131 45.53 -21.94 27.88
N ARG A 132 45.00 -21.18 26.92
CA ARG A 132 43.68 -20.53 27.01
C ARG A 132 42.52 -21.49 27.34
N LEU A 133 42.63 -22.76 26.96
CA LEU A 133 41.67 -23.83 27.28
C LEU A 133 41.85 -24.46 28.68
N ASN A 134 42.77 -23.98 29.50
CA ASN A 134 42.98 -24.44 30.89
C ASN A 134 42.23 -23.58 31.91
N GLU A 135 41.66 -22.44 31.49
CA GLU A 135 40.84 -21.56 32.32
C GLU A 135 39.37 -21.99 32.27
N ASP A 136 38.80 -22.39 33.42
CA ASP A 136 37.40 -22.87 33.50
C ASP A 136 36.38 -21.81 33.06
N ALA A 137 36.71 -20.52 33.27
CA ALA A 137 35.89 -19.39 32.84
C ALA A 137 35.79 -19.26 31.30
N VAL A 138 36.82 -19.69 30.56
CA VAL A 138 36.84 -19.65 29.09
C VAL A 138 36.07 -20.81 28.46
N LEU A 139 35.92 -21.92 29.19
CA LEU A 139 35.26 -23.13 28.70
C LEU A 139 33.74 -23.14 28.91
N LEU A 140 33.25 -22.37 29.89
CA LEU A 140 31.84 -22.26 30.25
C LEU A 140 31.20 -20.94 29.77
N SER A 141 32.01 -19.96 29.35
CA SER A 141 31.49 -18.75 28.73
C SER A 141 31.05 -19.05 27.30
N PRO A 142 29.85 -18.63 26.88
CA PRO A 142 29.45 -18.74 25.48
C PRO A 142 30.51 -18.04 24.62
N THR A 143 31.09 -18.76 23.66
CA THR A 143 32.19 -18.29 22.82
C THR A 143 31.85 -17.12 21.91
N ASP A 144 30.58 -16.73 21.83
CA ASP A 144 30.08 -15.56 21.10
C ASP A 144 29.17 -14.73 22.02
N GLU A 145 29.21 -13.40 21.89
CA GLU A 145 28.24 -12.50 22.51
C GLU A 145 26.82 -12.97 22.18
N LEU A 146 26.04 -13.22 23.23
CA LEU A 146 24.62 -13.51 23.10
C LEU A 146 23.92 -12.23 22.68
N VAL A 147 23.54 -12.17 21.40
CA VAL A 147 22.65 -11.13 20.90
C VAL A 147 21.23 -11.49 21.36
N PRO A 148 20.54 -10.61 22.10
CA PRO A 148 19.15 -10.84 22.50
C PRO A 148 18.22 -11.05 21.30
N PRO A 149 17.16 -11.86 21.41
CA PRO A 149 16.18 -12.08 20.34
C PRO A 149 15.62 -10.77 19.75
N GLU A 150 15.40 -9.76 20.60
CA GLU A 150 14.87 -8.46 20.20
C GLU A 150 15.83 -7.72 19.25
N GLU A 151 17.14 -7.83 19.48
CA GLU A 151 18.14 -7.27 18.58
C GLU A 151 18.26 -8.06 17.28
N ILE A 152 18.08 -9.38 17.31
CA ILE A 152 18.07 -10.22 16.11
C ILE A 152 16.88 -9.84 15.22
N TYR A 153 15.70 -9.67 15.81
CA TYR A 153 14.52 -9.18 15.09
C TYR A 153 14.77 -7.81 14.46
N ALA A 154 15.28 -6.84 15.22
CA ALA A 154 15.56 -5.50 14.70
C ALA A 154 16.55 -5.51 13.51
N ARG A 155 17.49 -6.45 13.49
CA ARG A 155 18.47 -6.59 12.40
C ARG A 155 17.90 -7.26 11.14
N TYR A 156 16.93 -8.16 11.29
CA TYR A 156 16.49 -9.05 10.20
C TYR A 156 14.99 -8.95 9.84
N GLN A 157 14.23 -8.09 10.50
CA GLN A 157 12.77 -7.95 10.30
C GLN A 157 12.38 -7.76 8.83
N ASP A 158 13.07 -6.88 8.09
CA ASP A 158 12.68 -6.51 6.72
C ASP A 158 12.66 -7.74 5.79
N THR A 159 13.65 -8.62 5.94
CA THR A 159 13.76 -9.86 5.18
C THR A 159 12.88 -10.96 5.75
N PHE A 160 12.92 -11.17 7.06
CA PHE A 160 12.29 -12.32 7.69
C PHE A 160 10.77 -12.21 7.78
N VAL A 161 10.23 -11.02 8.10
CA VAL A 161 8.78 -10.81 8.18
C VAL A 161 8.13 -11.03 6.81
N SER A 162 8.75 -10.52 5.75
CA SER A 162 8.33 -10.73 4.38
C SER A 162 8.35 -12.22 4.00
N HIS A 163 9.44 -12.93 4.28
CA HIS A 163 9.58 -14.36 4.02
C HIS A 163 8.57 -15.20 4.83
N LEU A 164 8.39 -14.89 6.11
CA LEU A 164 7.41 -15.57 6.98
C LEU A 164 5.99 -15.35 6.48
N HIS A 165 5.66 -14.14 6.03
CA HIS A 165 4.35 -13.83 5.45
C HIS A 165 4.06 -14.75 4.26
N GLU A 166 5.01 -14.93 3.34
CA GLU A 166 4.85 -15.85 2.20
C GLU A 166 4.67 -17.30 2.64
N LEU A 167 5.44 -17.77 3.64
CA LEU A 167 5.31 -19.12 4.17
C LEU A 167 3.94 -19.39 4.81
N LEU A 168 3.42 -18.44 5.58
CA LEU A 168 2.10 -18.54 6.20
C LEU A 168 0.98 -18.47 5.16
N HIS A 169 1.12 -17.60 4.15
CA HIS A 169 0.13 -17.46 3.09
C HIS A 169 -0.02 -18.73 2.26
N ASN A 170 1.08 -19.45 2.03
CA ASN A 170 1.09 -20.73 1.34
C ASN A 170 0.61 -21.91 2.22
N SER A 171 0.32 -21.68 3.51
CA SER A 171 -0.17 -22.71 4.41
C SER A 171 -1.70 -22.72 4.48
N PRO A 172 -2.39 -23.87 4.30
CA PRO A 172 -3.84 -23.95 4.39
C PRO A 172 -4.38 -23.82 5.83
N GLU A 173 -3.50 -23.95 6.83
CA GLU A 173 -3.82 -23.93 8.26
C GLU A 173 -4.16 -22.53 8.77
N PHE A 174 -3.61 -21.49 8.12
CA PHE A 174 -3.76 -20.11 8.55
C PHE A 174 -4.66 -19.34 7.57
N VAL A 175 -5.40 -18.38 8.12
CA VAL A 175 -6.12 -17.38 7.34
C VAL A 175 -5.51 -16.02 7.62
N TRP A 176 -5.48 -15.18 6.60
CA TRP A 176 -4.97 -13.81 6.68
C TRP A 176 -6.09 -12.83 6.38
N LEU A 177 -6.27 -11.86 7.26
CA LEU A 177 -7.21 -10.77 7.08
C LEU A 177 -6.76 -9.55 7.88
N ALA A 178 -6.84 -8.37 7.29
CA ALA A 178 -6.54 -7.11 7.97
C ALA A 178 -5.14 -7.05 8.67
N ASP A 179 -4.09 -7.63 8.07
CA ASP A 179 -2.69 -7.71 8.58
C ASP A 179 -2.57 -8.61 9.81
N LYS A 180 -3.59 -9.43 10.03
CA LYS A 180 -3.63 -10.38 11.12
C LYS A 180 -3.82 -11.79 10.59
N TRP A 181 -3.11 -12.72 11.22
CA TRP A 181 -3.19 -14.15 11.01
C TRP A 181 -4.02 -14.78 12.11
N PHE A 182 -4.74 -15.84 11.74
CA PHE A 182 -5.40 -16.71 12.71
C PHE A 182 -5.50 -18.15 12.17
N PRO A 183 -5.49 -19.19 13.02
CA PRO A 183 -5.69 -20.57 12.56
C PRO A 183 -7.12 -20.81 12.09
N ARG A 184 -7.27 -21.42 10.92
CA ARG A 184 -8.59 -21.72 10.32
C ARG A 184 -9.43 -22.63 11.21
N SER A 185 -8.81 -23.59 11.87
CA SER A 185 -9.48 -24.58 12.74
C SER A 185 -10.06 -23.98 14.02
N LEU A 186 -9.63 -22.77 14.41
CA LEU A 186 -10.08 -22.08 15.62
C LEU A 186 -11.13 -21.00 15.34
N LEU A 187 -11.50 -20.78 14.07
CA LEU A 187 -12.52 -19.80 13.72
C LEU A 187 -13.90 -20.22 14.22
N VAL A 188 -14.69 -19.23 14.65
CA VAL A 188 -16.11 -19.43 14.93
C VAL A 188 -16.83 -19.61 13.60
N GLU A 189 -17.61 -20.68 13.49
CA GLU A 189 -18.43 -20.90 12.31
C GLU A 189 -19.54 -19.84 12.24
N ILE A 190 -19.53 -19.05 11.16
CA ILE A 190 -20.57 -18.07 10.86
C ILE A 190 -21.49 -18.67 9.79
N ASN A 191 -22.77 -18.84 10.12
CA ASN A 191 -23.75 -19.43 9.20
C ASN A 191 -24.49 -18.36 8.37
N GLU A 192 -25.22 -18.82 7.35
CA GLU A 192 -25.98 -17.94 6.46
C GLU A 192 -27.04 -17.10 7.19
N GLY A 193 -27.68 -17.66 8.24
CA GLY A 193 -28.65 -16.94 9.05
C GLY A 193 -28.03 -15.72 9.76
N GLN A 194 -26.81 -15.88 10.28
CA GLN A 194 -26.02 -14.79 10.87
C GLN A 194 -25.63 -13.75 9.82
N LEU A 195 -25.19 -14.17 8.65
CA LEU A 195 -24.89 -13.22 7.55
C LEU A 195 -26.15 -12.44 7.13
N ASN A 196 -27.32 -13.07 7.11
CA ASN A 196 -28.60 -12.40 6.83
C ASN A 196 -28.95 -11.35 7.90
N ILE A 197 -28.64 -11.63 9.18
CA ILE A 197 -28.79 -10.65 10.27
C ILE A 197 -27.84 -9.47 10.05
N ALA A 198 -26.57 -9.72 9.74
CA ALA A 198 -25.60 -8.66 9.45
C ALA A 198 -26.05 -7.79 8.26
N GLU A 199 -26.56 -8.40 7.19
CA GLU A 199 -27.14 -7.68 6.06
C GLU A 199 -28.32 -6.80 6.49
N ALA A 200 -29.25 -7.33 7.29
CA ALA A 200 -30.40 -6.57 7.76
C ALA A 200 -29.99 -5.36 8.62
N ILE A 201 -28.98 -5.51 9.48
CA ILE A 201 -28.46 -4.41 10.31
C ILE A 201 -27.84 -3.32 9.41
N LEU A 202 -27.05 -3.70 8.41
CA LEU A 202 -26.48 -2.74 7.48
C LEU A 202 -27.57 -2.05 6.64
N ASP A 203 -28.57 -2.78 6.15
CA ASP A 203 -29.68 -2.23 5.37
C ASP A 203 -30.48 -1.19 6.16
N MET A 204 -30.77 -1.47 7.44
CA MET A 204 -31.40 -0.52 8.37
C MET A 204 -30.57 0.75 8.58
N ASN A 205 -29.25 0.69 8.36
CA ASN A 205 -28.32 1.81 8.44
C ASN A 205 -27.95 2.37 7.04
N GLY A 206 -28.82 2.19 6.04
CA GLY A 206 -28.62 2.74 4.69
C GLY A 206 -27.44 2.09 3.95
N GLY A 207 -27.14 0.83 4.28
CA GLY A 207 -26.03 0.06 3.76
C GLY A 207 -24.75 0.13 4.60
N GLY A 208 -24.65 1.03 5.59
CA GLY A 208 -23.45 1.24 6.42
C GLY A 208 -22.78 2.60 6.20
N PRO A 209 -21.47 2.76 6.47
CA PRO A 209 -20.53 1.72 6.90
C PRO A 209 -20.66 1.46 8.41
N LEU A 210 -20.53 0.20 8.83
CA LEU A 210 -20.51 -0.16 10.25
C LEU A 210 -19.27 -0.99 10.60
N PRO A 211 -18.64 -0.74 11.76
CA PRO A 211 -17.60 -1.63 12.26
C PRO A 211 -18.22 -2.96 12.68
N THR A 212 -17.42 -4.01 12.60
CA THR A 212 -17.82 -5.39 12.92
C THR A 212 -18.35 -5.53 14.33
N GLU A 213 -17.79 -4.77 15.26
CA GLU A 213 -18.21 -4.70 16.66
C GLU A 213 -19.66 -4.25 16.81
N ALA A 214 -20.18 -3.43 15.91
CA ALA A 214 -21.56 -2.96 15.93
C ALA A 214 -22.55 -4.02 15.43
N LEU A 215 -22.09 -5.00 14.66
CA LEU A 215 -22.93 -6.09 14.12
C LEU A 215 -23.08 -7.25 15.11
N LEU A 216 -22.03 -7.51 15.89
CA LEU A 216 -21.93 -8.67 16.79
C LEU A 216 -23.05 -8.82 17.85
N PRO A 217 -23.58 -7.76 18.50
CA PRO A 217 -24.57 -7.93 19.57
C PRO A 217 -25.84 -8.68 19.14
N GLU A 218 -26.25 -8.52 17.88
CA GLU A 218 -27.50 -9.08 17.34
C GLU A 218 -27.30 -10.46 16.69
N LEU A 219 -26.04 -10.89 16.49
CA LEU A 219 -25.70 -12.14 15.79
C LEU A 219 -25.83 -13.39 16.66
N GLY A 220 -25.96 -13.24 17.98
CA GLY A 220 -26.14 -14.35 18.91
C GLY A 220 -24.96 -15.32 18.96
N LEU A 221 -23.72 -14.83 18.80
CA LEU A 221 -22.52 -15.66 18.95
C LEU A 221 -22.33 -16.10 20.42
N PRO A 222 -21.73 -17.29 20.67
CA PRO A 222 -21.51 -17.78 22.02
C PRO A 222 -20.67 -16.80 22.86
N ALA A 223 -21.14 -16.47 24.07
CA ALA A 223 -20.51 -15.49 24.95
C ALA A 223 -19.18 -15.98 25.53
N GLU A 224 -18.93 -17.29 25.49
CA GLU A 224 -17.71 -17.94 25.96
C GLU A 224 -16.51 -17.65 25.05
N VAL A 225 -16.75 -17.29 23.78
CA VAL A 225 -15.69 -17.00 22.82
C VAL A 225 -15.14 -15.60 23.04
N ASN A 226 -13.81 -15.45 23.03
CA ASN A 226 -13.16 -14.15 23.11
C ASN A 226 -13.68 -13.19 22.02
N ARG A 227 -13.91 -11.93 22.42
CA ARG A 227 -14.40 -10.87 21.53
C ARG A 227 -13.52 -10.66 20.30
N ALA A 228 -12.20 -10.72 20.43
CA ALA A 228 -11.27 -10.56 19.31
C ALA A 228 -11.45 -11.66 18.26
N LEU A 229 -11.67 -12.90 18.71
CA LEU A 229 -11.94 -14.04 17.84
C LEU A 229 -13.30 -13.91 17.15
N GLN A 230 -14.34 -13.47 17.86
CA GLN A 230 -15.65 -13.18 17.26
C GLN A 230 -15.54 -12.14 16.14
N VAL A 231 -14.83 -11.02 16.39
CA VAL A 231 -14.60 -9.96 15.40
C VAL A 231 -13.84 -10.51 14.19
N PHE A 232 -12.76 -11.25 14.41
CA PHE A 232 -11.95 -11.80 13.31
C PHE A 232 -12.73 -12.81 12.46
N SER A 233 -13.48 -13.71 13.11
CA SER A 233 -14.29 -14.73 12.43
C SER A 233 -15.42 -14.11 11.62
N LEU A 234 -16.10 -13.08 12.16
CA LEU A 234 -17.11 -12.35 11.42
C LEU A 234 -16.52 -11.57 10.25
N ASN A 235 -15.40 -10.86 10.44
CA ASN A 235 -14.70 -10.19 9.36
C ASN A 235 -14.34 -11.14 8.23
N TYR A 236 -13.82 -12.33 8.57
CA TYR A 236 -13.46 -13.35 7.60
C TYR A 236 -14.67 -13.86 6.82
N ALA A 237 -15.80 -14.08 7.50
CA ALA A 237 -17.04 -14.52 6.86
C ALA A 237 -17.65 -13.44 5.95
N LEU A 238 -17.67 -12.18 6.39
CA LEU A 238 -18.18 -11.05 5.59
C LEU A 238 -17.29 -10.79 4.37
N TYR A 239 -15.97 -10.90 4.50
CA TYR A 239 -15.04 -10.75 3.38
C TYR A 239 -15.25 -11.81 2.29
N ALA A 240 -15.66 -13.01 2.67
CA ALA A 240 -15.90 -14.11 1.75
C ALA A 240 -17.28 -14.06 1.07
N ASP A 241 -18.19 -13.18 1.51
CA ASP A 241 -19.57 -13.09 1.01
C ASP A 241 -19.74 -11.84 0.12
N GLU A 242 -20.16 -12.04 -1.12
CA GLU A 242 -20.27 -11.00 -2.16
C GLU A 242 -21.27 -9.88 -1.83
N ARG A 243 -22.12 -10.03 -0.82
CA ARG A 243 -23.06 -8.98 -0.42
C ARG A 243 -22.38 -7.82 0.31
N PHE A 244 -21.23 -8.06 0.91
CA PHE A 244 -20.53 -7.10 1.75
C PHE A 244 -19.27 -6.58 1.05
N ASP A 245 -18.96 -5.30 1.25
CA ASP A 245 -17.70 -4.70 0.86
C ASP A 245 -17.04 -4.07 2.08
N GLU A 246 -15.72 -4.18 2.17
CA GLU A 246 -14.92 -3.53 3.21
C GLU A 246 -14.49 -2.17 2.66
N VAL A 247 -14.95 -1.10 3.32
CA VAL A 247 -14.85 0.27 2.76
C VAL A 247 -14.07 1.22 3.68
N GLY A 248 -13.32 0.67 4.62
CA GLY A 248 -12.58 1.39 5.64
C GLY A 248 -11.24 1.95 5.19
N PRO A 249 -10.76 3.01 5.85
CA PRO A 249 -9.39 3.45 5.71
C PRO A 249 -8.41 2.41 6.29
N ALA A 250 -7.12 2.58 6.02
CA ALA A 250 -6.08 1.68 6.50
C ALA A 250 -6.11 1.54 8.03
N GLY A 251 -6.24 0.30 8.50
CA GLY A 251 -6.29 -0.04 9.92
C GLY A 251 -7.69 -0.12 10.52
N GLU A 252 -8.72 0.28 9.78
CA GLU A 252 -10.12 0.16 10.20
C GLU A 252 -10.85 -0.81 9.28
N VAL A 253 -11.65 -1.72 9.86
CA VAL A 253 -12.50 -2.63 9.09
C VAL A 253 -13.94 -2.20 9.30
N VAL A 254 -14.54 -1.64 8.25
CA VAL A 254 -15.96 -1.25 8.26
C VAL A 254 -16.65 -1.80 7.02
N TRP A 255 -17.87 -2.30 7.23
CA TRP A 255 -18.62 -3.04 6.22
C TRP A 255 -19.72 -2.19 5.62
N PHE A 256 -19.90 -2.33 4.31
CA PHE A 256 -21.00 -1.73 3.55
C PHE A 256 -21.69 -2.77 2.66
N LEU A 257 -22.96 -2.59 2.33
CA LEU A 257 -23.67 -3.47 1.39
C LEU A 257 -23.37 -3.10 -0.07
N ASN A 258 -22.79 -4.04 -0.82
CA ASN A 258 -22.46 -3.86 -2.24
C ASN A 258 -23.66 -3.36 -3.06
N ARG A 259 -24.87 -3.87 -2.81
CA ARG A 259 -26.09 -3.49 -3.56
C ARG A 259 -26.56 -2.06 -3.31
N LEU A 260 -26.11 -1.41 -2.23
CA LEU A 260 -26.48 -0.04 -1.87
C LEU A 260 -25.38 0.96 -2.20
N GLU A 261 -24.26 0.52 -2.78
CA GLU A 261 -23.24 1.44 -3.26
C GLU A 261 -23.76 2.30 -4.42
N PRO A 262 -23.32 3.56 -4.54
CA PRO A 262 -23.67 4.38 -5.69
C PRO A 262 -23.19 3.76 -7.00
N ALA A 263 -23.98 3.91 -8.05
CA ALA A 263 -23.66 3.36 -9.37
C ALA A 263 -22.34 3.92 -9.92
N GLU A 264 -21.99 5.17 -9.58
CA GLU A 264 -20.75 5.84 -9.96
C GLU A 264 -19.52 5.28 -9.25
N VAL A 265 -19.71 4.55 -8.15
CA VAL A 265 -18.64 3.86 -7.42
C VAL A 265 -18.40 2.48 -8.03
N ILE A 266 -19.50 1.76 -8.32
CA ILE A 266 -19.46 0.44 -8.97
C ILE A 266 -18.97 0.55 -10.42
N HIS A 267 -19.40 1.59 -11.15
CA HIS A 267 -19.09 1.80 -12.56
C HIS A 267 -18.51 3.18 -12.83
N THR A 268 -17.40 3.26 -13.58
CA THR A 268 -16.82 4.54 -14.00
C THR A 268 -17.86 5.38 -14.73
N PRO A 269 -18.13 6.63 -14.28
CA PRO A 269 -19.01 7.55 -14.97
C PRO A 269 -18.63 7.70 -16.44
N SER A 270 -19.63 7.79 -17.32
CA SER A 270 -19.39 7.83 -18.78
C SER A 270 -18.47 8.98 -19.19
N TRP A 271 -18.51 10.12 -18.50
CA TRP A 271 -17.65 11.28 -18.74
C TRP A 271 -16.18 11.08 -18.37
N LEU A 272 -15.88 10.15 -17.48
CA LEU A 272 -14.50 9.85 -17.06
C LEU A 272 -13.88 8.69 -17.85
N LYS A 273 -14.67 7.99 -18.67
CA LYS A 273 -14.16 6.90 -19.52
C LYS A 273 -13.23 7.45 -20.59
N TYR A 274 -11.98 7.02 -20.56
CA TYR A 274 -10.95 7.32 -21.55
C TYR A 274 -10.40 6.02 -22.14
N THR A 275 -10.16 6.02 -23.44
CA THR A 275 -9.46 4.93 -24.14
C THR A 275 -8.02 5.38 -24.42
N PRO A 276 -7.01 4.76 -23.78
CA PRO A 276 -5.61 5.14 -23.96
C PRO A 276 -5.17 5.16 -25.41
N GLN A 277 -4.50 6.24 -25.81
CA GLN A 277 -3.87 6.39 -27.13
C GLN A 277 -2.34 6.36 -26.97
N ALA A 278 -1.67 5.68 -27.90
CA ALA A 278 -0.21 5.68 -27.95
C ALA A 278 0.28 7.11 -28.19
N THR A 279 0.97 7.67 -27.19
CA THR A 279 1.50 9.03 -27.25
C THR A 279 3.01 8.95 -27.40
N PRO A 280 3.60 9.58 -28.44
CA PRO A 280 5.04 9.56 -28.63
C PRO A 280 5.76 10.28 -27.47
N HIS A 281 6.70 9.59 -26.83
CA HIS A 281 7.47 10.12 -25.70
C HIS A 281 8.38 11.27 -26.15
N GLY A 282 8.54 12.29 -25.28
CA GLY A 282 9.51 13.38 -25.49
C GLY A 282 9.13 14.41 -26.55
N VAL A 283 7.88 14.43 -27.03
CA VAL A 283 7.42 15.36 -28.08
C VAL A 283 6.96 16.71 -27.54
N LEU A 284 6.61 16.79 -26.25
CA LEU A 284 6.07 18.01 -25.66
C LEU A 284 7.14 19.10 -25.49
N THR A 285 6.81 20.33 -25.87
CA THR A 285 7.65 21.50 -25.61
C THR A 285 7.63 21.85 -24.12
N PRO A 286 8.63 22.60 -23.60
CA PRO A 286 8.62 23.04 -22.19
C PRO A 286 7.34 23.78 -21.78
N ASP A 287 6.75 24.57 -22.68
CA ASP A 287 5.48 25.27 -22.42
C ASP A 287 4.31 24.29 -22.23
N LEU A 288 4.25 23.24 -23.05
CA LEU A 288 3.21 22.21 -22.95
C LEU A 288 3.40 21.32 -21.73
N GLN A 289 4.64 21.01 -21.34
CA GLN A 289 4.95 20.32 -20.09
C GLN A 289 4.49 21.12 -18.87
N ARG A 290 4.79 22.43 -18.84
CA ARG A 290 4.28 23.33 -17.78
C ARG A 290 2.75 23.38 -17.76
N ALA A 291 2.12 23.45 -18.93
CA ALA A 291 0.67 23.44 -19.04
C ALA A 291 0.05 22.12 -18.53
N GLU A 292 0.64 20.97 -18.86
CA GLU A 292 0.21 19.66 -18.37
C GLU A 292 0.31 19.57 -16.84
N HIS A 293 1.45 19.98 -16.28
CA HIS A 293 1.66 20.01 -14.84
C HIS A 293 0.73 20.98 -14.12
N THR A 294 0.31 22.07 -14.78
CA THR A 294 -0.66 23.03 -14.22
C THR A 294 -2.09 22.49 -14.27
N ILE A 295 -2.44 21.70 -15.30
CA ILE A 295 -3.76 21.07 -15.39
C ILE A 295 -3.90 19.99 -14.32
N ASP A 296 -2.83 19.22 -14.06
CA ASP A 296 -2.79 18.13 -13.07
C ASP A 296 -3.96 17.14 -13.26
N ASP A 297 -4.13 16.68 -14.50
CA ASP A 297 -5.16 15.72 -14.89
C ASP A 297 -4.90 14.33 -14.26
N GLU A 298 -5.95 13.64 -13.82
CA GLU A 298 -5.85 12.35 -13.16
C GLU A 298 -5.35 11.19 -14.05
N LEU A 299 -5.39 11.39 -15.37
CA LEU A 299 -4.90 10.44 -16.38
C LEU A 299 -3.52 10.85 -16.93
N SER A 300 -2.93 11.95 -16.45
CA SER A 300 -1.56 12.33 -16.81
C SER A 300 -0.53 11.49 -16.04
N GLN A 301 0.57 11.15 -16.71
CA GLN A 301 1.69 10.38 -16.14
C GLN A 301 2.66 11.32 -15.41
N LEU A 302 2.19 12.04 -14.41
CA LEU A 302 3.00 12.94 -13.59
C LEU A 302 3.43 12.26 -12.28
N SER A 303 4.60 12.62 -11.78
CA SER A 303 5.06 12.17 -10.47
C SER A 303 4.24 12.86 -9.37
N ALA A 304 3.85 12.10 -8.35
CA ALA A 304 3.30 12.69 -7.14
C ALA A 304 4.37 13.54 -6.44
N PRO A 305 3.99 14.66 -5.80
CA PRO A 305 4.91 15.41 -4.93
C PRO A 305 5.45 14.47 -3.84
N ASP A 306 6.64 14.73 -3.29
CA ASP A 306 7.22 13.86 -2.25
C ASP A 306 6.56 14.07 -0.88
N GLU A 307 6.23 15.32 -0.55
CA GLU A 307 5.69 15.69 0.76
C GLU A 307 4.18 15.39 0.89
N PRO A 308 3.69 15.08 2.10
CA PRO A 308 2.27 15.05 2.39
C PRO A 308 1.70 16.48 2.31
N VAL A 309 0.50 16.60 1.74
CA VAL A 309 -0.17 17.90 1.59
C VAL A 309 -1.46 17.90 2.41
N ASP A 310 -1.62 18.87 3.30
CA ASP A 310 -2.83 19.04 4.12
C ASP A 310 -3.91 19.88 3.42
N GLU A 311 -3.53 20.61 2.37
CA GLU A 311 -4.41 21.47 1.57
C GLU A 311 -4.01 21.45 0.09
N VAL A 312 -4.98 21.20 -0.79
CA VAL A 312 -4.76 21.21 -2.24
C VAL A 312 -5.87 22.01 -2.92
N THR A 313 -5.49 22.87 -3.86
CA THR A 313 -6.42 23.53 -4.77
C THR A 313 -6.31 22.88 -6.15
N PHE A 314 -7.44 22.48 -6.74
CA PHE A 314 -7.48 21.98 -8.11
C PHE A 314 -8.46 22.79 -8.97
N THR A 315 -8.25 22.75 -10.28
CA THR A 315 -9.15 23.40 -11.25
C THR A 315 -10.22 22.41 -11.69
N LEU A 316 -11.49 22.71 -11.46
CA LEU A 316 -12.59 21.80 -11.76
C LEU A 316 -12.77 21.60 -13.27
N MET A 317 -12.59 20.38 -13.75
CA MET A 317 -12.75 20.02 -15.16
C MET A 317 -14.19 19.56 -15.44
N TYR A 318 -14.67 19.79 -16.67
CA TYR A 318 -16.06 19.49 -17.03
C TYR A 318 -16.48 18.02 -16.81
N PRO A 319 -15.66 17.01 -17.14
CA PRO A 319 -15.99 15.61 -16.86
C PRO A 319 -16.29 15.34 -15.38
N HIS A 320 -15.50 15.93 -14.47
CA HIS A 320 -15.69 15.84 -13.03
C HIS A 320 -16.88 16.66 -12.54
N ARG A 321 -17.09 17.85 -13.11
CA ARG A 321 -18.28 18.68 -12.84
C ARG A 321 -19.58 17.98 -13.23
N ARG A 322 -19.59 17.25 -14.35
CA ARG A 322 -20.74 16.45 -14.82
C ARG A 322 -20.96 15.17 -14.04
N SER A 323 -19.90 14.60 -13.46
CA SER A 323 -19.96 13.33 -12.71
C SER A 323 -20.07 13.52 -11.20
N GLY A 324 -19.99 14.76 -10.69
CA GLY A 324 -19.98 15.03 -9.26
C GLY A 324 -18.75 14.47 -8.54
N THR A 325 -17.60 14.49 -9.21
CA THR A 325 -16.37 13.87 -8.71
C THR A 325 -15.26 14.90 -8.49
N VAL A 326 -14.23 14.46 -7.78
CA VAL A 326 -12.91 15.08 -7.63
C VAL A 326 -11.90 14.21 -8.39
N PRO A 327 -11.04 14.77 -9.25
CA PRO A 327 -9.92 14.02 -9.83
C PRO A 327 -8.97 13.57 -8.72
N LEU A 328 -8.50 12.31 -8.75
CA LEU A 328 -7.37 11.86 -7.93
C LEU A 328 -6.09 11.97 -8.76
N SER A 329 -5.72 13.21 -9.05
CA SER A 329 -4.42 13.56 -9.61
C SER A 329 -3.28 13.25 -8.65
N PRO A 330 -2.02 13.24 -9.11
CA PRO A 330 -0.87 13.02 -8.24
C PRO A 330 -0.83 13.98 -7.03
N THR A 331 -1.31 15.21 -7.18
CA THR A 331 -1.40 16.19 -6.07
C THR A 331 -2.58 15.90 -5.13
N THR A 332 -3.78 15.69 -5.67
CA THR A 332 -5.02 15.56 -4.89
C THR A 332 -5.18 14.19 -4.21
N ALA A 333 -4.63 13.12 -4.81
CA ALA A 333 -4.79 11.75 -4.32
C ALA A 333 -4.27 11.54 -2.90
N LYS A 334 -3.24 12.29 -2.48
CA LYS A 334 -2.63 12.21 -1.14
C LYS A 334 -3.50 12.74 -0.02
N LEU A 335 -4.49 13.57 -0.34
CA LEU A 335 -5.38 14.15 0.66
C LEU A 335 -6.41 13.12 1.15
N PHE A 336 -6.83 12.21 0.27
CA PHE A 336 -7.88 11.24 0.54
C PHE A 336 -7.35 10.04 1.34
N PRO A 337 -8.17 9.47 2.24
CA PRO A 337 -7.78 8.34 3.08
C PRO A 337 -7.43 7.13 2.21
N THR A 338 -6.30 6.49 2.47
CA THR A 338 -5.88 5.23 1.83
C THR A 338 -6.38 4.04 2.64
N GLY A 339 -6.46 2.88 2.01
CA GLY A 339 -7.02 1.66 2.57
C GLY A 339 -6.64 0.47 1.69
N ARG A 340 -7.06 -0.72 2.12
CA ARG A 340 -6.64 -1.97 1.47
C ARG A 340 -7.54 -2.36 0.32
N THR A 341 -8.77 -1.89 0.36
CA THR A 341 -9.77 -2.15 -0.65
C THR A 341 -9.77 -1.11 -1.75
N HIS A 342 -10.40 -1.47 -2.86
CA HIS A 342 -10.48 -0.65 -4.06
C HIS A 342 -11.29 0.63 -3.86
N ARG A 343 -12.21 0.61 -2.89
CA ARG A 343 -13.22 1.64 -2.63
C ARG A 343 -13.23 1.98 -1.15
N ILE A 344 -13.04 3.25 -0.82
CA ILE A 344 -12.98 3.70 0.58
C ILE A 344 -14.06 4.75 0.81
N ARG A 345 -14.86 4.57 1.85
CA ARG A 345 -15.89 5.50 2.27
C ARG A 345 -15.31 6.52 3.24
N PHE A 346 -15.65 7.78 3.02
CA PHE A 346 -15.19 8.89 3.85
C PHE A 346 -16.29 9.96 3.94
N GLN A 347 -16.04 11.05 4.66
CA GLN A 347 -16.98 12.16 4.78
C GLN A 347 -16.41 13.40 4.11
N PHE A 348 -17.20 14.04 3.26
CA PHE A 348 -17.00 15.43 2.89
C PHE A 348 -17.58 16.35 3.96
N GLU A 349 -16.97 17.51 4.13
CA GLU A 349 -17.46 18.60 4.97
C GLU A 349 -17.42 19.91 4.18
N ASP A 350 -18.52 20.66 4.12
CA ASP A 350 -18.49 22.01 3.55
C ASP A 350 -17.85 22.96 4.56
N ALA A 351 -16.67 23.49 4.22
CA ALA A 351 -15.89 24.35 5.10
C ALA A 351 -16.67 25.60 5.60
N ARG A 352 -17.69 26.03 4.86
CA ARG A 352 -18.49 27.22 5.19
C ARG A 352 -19.65 26.89 6.13
N THR A 353 -20.30 25.75 5.94
CA THR A 353 -21.54 25.40 6.67
C THR A 353 -21.33 24.34 7.74
N GLY A 354 -20.20 23.62 7.71
CA GLY A 354 -19.95 22.46 8.56
C GLY A 354 -20.83 21.25 8.23
N LYS A 355 -21.65 21.33 7.17
CA LYS A 355 -22.51 20.22 6.77
C LYS A 355 -21.64 19.09 6.25
N ARG A 356 -21.89 17.87 6.75
CA ARG A 356 -21.21 16.66 6.30
C ARG A 356 -22.09 15.81 5.40
N TRP A 357 -21.47 15.12 4.46
CA TRP A 357 -22.12 14.11 3.63
C TRP A 357 -21.12 13.06 3.17
N PRO A 358 -21.58 11.86 2.83
CA PRO A 358 -20.69 10.79 2.46
C PRO A 358 -19.99 11.02 1.11
N GLY A 359 -18.73 10.60 1.03
CA GLY A 359 -17.94 10.48 -0.18
C GLY A 359 -17.38 9.06 -0.36
N TRP A 360 -16.92 8.77 -1.58
CA TRP A 360 -16.29 7.50 -1.94
C TRP A 360 -15.02 7.73 -2.74
N VAL A 361 -13.92 7.12 -2.34
CA VAL A 361 -12.65 7.15 -3.10
C VAL A 361 -12.58 5.90 -3.96
N VAL A 362 -12.41 6.07 -5.27
CA VAL A 362 -12.30 4.95 -6.23
C VAL A 362 -10.92 5.02 -6.90
N ARG A 363 -9.91 4.51 -6.17
CA ARG A 363 -8.49 4.74 -6.52
C ARG A 363 -8.08 4.11 -7.83
N GLU A 364 -8.53 2.89 -8.10
CA GLU A 364 -8.28 2.16 -9.34
C GLU A 364 -8.75 2.91 -10.60
N ARG A 365 -9.65 3.87 -10.43
CA ARG A 365 -10.22 4.68 -11.52
C ARG A 365 -9.94 6.18 -11.35
N HIS A 366 -9.09 6.55 -10.40
CA HIS A 366 -8.56 7.89 -10.21
C HIS A 366 -9.59 9.01 -9.93
N TYR A 367 -10.66 8.74 -9.17
CA TYR A 367 -11.56 9.82 -8.70
C TYR A 367 -12.15 9.56 -7.31
N ALA A 368 -12.60 10.63 -6.65
CA ALA A 368 -13.50 10.56 -5.51
C ALA A 368 -14.90 11.06 -5.89
N PHE A 369 -15.96 10.36 -5.50
CA PHE A 369 -17.36 10.67 -5.79
C PHE A 369 -18.08 11.26 -4.58
N GLY A 370 -18.98 12.22 -4.82
CA GLY A 370 -19.86 12.78 -3.79
C GLY A 370 -20.09 14.29 -3.86
N LEU A 371 -19.62 14.99 -4.89
CA LEU A 371 -19.73 16.45 -5.00
C LEU A 371 -20.83 16.96 -5.94
N ASP A 372 -21.63 16.10 -6.59
CA ASP A 372 -22.67 16.56 -7.54
C ASP A 372 -23.64 17.56 -6.91
N ALA A 373 -24.30 17.17 -5.81
CA ALA A 373 -25.25 18.02 -5.10
C ALA A 373 -24.59 19.32 -4.59
N TRP A 374 -23.33 19.24 -4.16
CA TRP A 374 -22.58 20.41 -3.67
C TRP A 374 -22.20 21.36 -4.81
N TYR A 375 -21.76 20.85 -5.96
CA TYR A 375 -21.46 21.65 -7.15
C TYR A 375 -22.72 22.37 -7.66
N ASN A 376 -23.87 21.68 -7.66
CA ASN A 376 -25.13 22.26 -8.10
C ASN A 376 -25.67 23.30 -7.10
N ALA A 377 -25.56 23.04 -5.79
CA ALA A 377 -26.04 23.97 -4.76
C ALA A 377 -25.22 25.27 -4.67
N ASN A 378 -23.96 25.26 -5.12
CA ASN A 378 -23.07 26.42 -5.10
C ASN A 378 -22.81 27.02 -6.50
N ASP A 379 -23.59 26.62 -7.52
CA ASP A 379 -23.45 27.11 -8.91
C ASP A 379 -22.01 27.05 -9.45
N VAL A 380 -21.28 25.98 -9.12
CA VAL A 380 -19.85 25.86 -9.41
C VAL A 380 -19.63 25.67 -10.92
N PRO A 381 -18.89 26.55 -11.62
CA PRO A 381 -18.61 26.39 -13.03
C PRO A 381 -17.39 25.49 -13.29
N THR A 382 -17.29 24.95 -14.51
CA THR A 382 -16.02 24.39 -15.02
C THR A 382 -14.95 25.47 -15.01
N GLY A 383 -13.75 25.15 -14.54
CA GLY A 383 -12.63 26.08 -14.40
C GLY A 383 -12.56 26.76 -13.03
N ALA A 384 -13.53 26.52 -12.14
CA ALA A 384 -13.49 27.01 -10.76
C ALA A 384 -12.33 26.39 -9.97
N TYR A 385 -11.75 27.17 -9.06
CA TYR A 385 -10.79 26.65 -8.08
C TYR A 385 -11.52 26.06 -6.88
N ILE A 386 -11.31 24.76 -6.66
CA ILE A 386 -11.85 24.03 -5.52
C ILE A 386 -10.71 23.73 -4.56
N GLU A 387 -10.87 24.14 -3.32
CA GLU A 387 -9.94 23.87 -2.23
C GLU A 387 -10.42 22.63 -1.46
N LEU A 388 -9.49 21.72 -1.22
CA LEU A 388 -9.69 20.54 -0.41
C LEU A 388 -8.69 20.56 0.74
N ARG A 389 -9.17 20.29 1.96
CA ARG A 389 -8.34 20.24 3.17
C ARG A 389 -8.61 18.98 3.96
N ARG A 390 -7.60 18.44 4.62
CA ARG A 390 -7.79 17.36 5.57
C ARG A 390 -8.56 17.91 6.77
N GLY A 391 -9.64 17.22 7.14
CA GLY A 391 -10.42 17.56 8.32
C GLY A 391 -9.63 17.35 9.60
N SER A 392 -10.15 17.87 10.71
CA SER A 392 -9.59 17.63 12.04
C SER A 392 -9.81 16.19 12.52
N GLU A 393 -10.84 15.52 11.99
CA GLU A 393 -11.14 14.12 12.23
C GLU A 393 -10.57 13.24 11.08
N PRO A 394 -9.99 12.07 11.40
CA PRO A 394 -9.60 11.09 10.39
C PRO A 394 -10.79 10.72 9.48
N GLY A 395 -10.55 10.61 8.18
CA GLY A 395 -11.60 10.26 7.21
C GLY A 395 -12.56 11.41 6.85
N VAL A 396 -12.31 12.64 7.31
CA VAL A 396 -13.04 13.83 6.88
C VAL A 396 -12.19 14.66 5.91
N VAL A 397 -12.78 15.06 4.78
CA VAL A 397 -12.18 15.98 3.81
C VAL A 397 -13.07 17.21 3.67
N SER A 398 -12.54 18.36 4.05
CA SER A 398 -13.21 19.65 3.91
C SER A 398 -13.12 20.13 2.46
N VAL A 399 -14.22 20.67 1.93
CA VAL A 399 -14.32 21.25 0.58
C VAL A 399 -14.78 22.71 0.66
N SER A 400 -14.12 23.58 -0.11
CA SER A 400 -14.48 24.99 -0.26
C SER A 400 -14.27 25.50 -1.68
N LEU A 401 -14.96 26.59 -2.02
CA LEU A 401 -14.65 27.39 -3.21
C LEU A 401 -13.62 28.44 -2.84
N GLN A 402 -12.61 28.61 -3.69
CA GLN A 402 -11.73 29.77 -3.59
C GLN A 402 -12.48 31.03 -4.01
N GLY A 403 -12.39 32.08 -3.20
CA GLY A 403 -13.16 33.30 -3.41
C GLY A 403 -14.64 33.16 -3.00
N ASN A 404 -15.24 34.26 -2.55
CA ASN A 404 -16.59 34.26 -1.98
C ASN A 404 -17.49 35.39 -2.54
N ARG A 405 -17.08 35.99 -3.65
CA ARG A 405 -17.74 37.17 -4.21
C ARG A 405 -18.30 36.86 -5.58
N LEU A 406 -19.63 36.94 -5.70
CA LEU A 406 -20.33 36.85 -6.97
C LEU A 406 -19.92 38.02 -7.89
N ARG A 407 -19.36 37.71 -9.06
CA ARG A 407 -18.98 38.68 -10.10
C ARG A 407 -19.70 38.35 -11.40
N ARG A 408 -19.94 39.37 -12.23
CA ARG A 408 -20.50 39.18 -13.58
C ARG A 408 -19.43 39.46 -14.61
N GLU A 409 -18.87 38.41 -15.18
CA GLU A 409 -17.71 38.48 -16.06
C GLU A 409 -18.04 37.93 -17.45
N TRP A 410 -17.30 38.40 -18.45
CA TRP A 410 -17.40 37.88 -19.81
C TRP A 410 -16.58 36.61 -19.89
N VAL A 411 -17.25 35.48 -20.13
CA VAL A 411 -16.63 34.16 -20.17
C VAL A 411 -17.03 33.41 -21.42
N ARG A 412 -16.25 32.40 -21.74
CA ARG A 412 -16.52 31.47 -22.84
C ARG A 412 -17.71 30.61 -22.48
N VAL A 413 -18.72 30.62 -23.33
CA VAL A 413 -19.89 29.74 -23.24
C VAL A 413 -19.88 28.80 -24.43
N ALA A 414 -20.00 27.51 -24.15
CA ALA A 414 -20.14 26.47 -25.17
C ALA A 414 -21.54 26.54 -25.79
N VAL A 415 -21.60 26.68 -27.13
CA VAL A 415 -22.85 26.77 -27.89
C VAL A 415 -22.84 25.68 -28.97
N PRO A 416 -23.53 24.55 -28.77
CA PRO A 416 -23.69 23.52 -29.78
C PRO A 416 -24.49 24.06 -30.99
N LYS A 417 -23.96 23.92 -32.20
CA LYS A 417 -24.63 24.30 -33.46
C LYS A 417 -24.40 23.21 -34.51
N GLU A 418 -25.48 22.69 -35.08
CA GLU A 418 -25.45 21.73 -36.20
C GLU A 418 -24.55 20.48 -35.94
N GLY A 419 -24.54 19.97 -34.71
CA GLY A 419 -23.71 18.81 -34.34
C GLY A 419 -22.22 19.12 -34.15
N ARG A 420 -21.84 20.41 -34.10
CA ARG A 420 -20.49 20.88 -33.76
C ARG A 420 -20.53 21.74 -32.51
N LEU A 421 -19.39 21.83 -31.84
CA LEU A 421 -19.21 22.70 -30.69
C LEU A 421 -18.66 24.05 -31.15
N THR A 422 -19.39 25.13 -30.87
CA THR A 422 -18.92 26.52 -31.09
C THR A 422 -18.87 27.26 -29.74
N PHE A 423 -18.32 28.48 -29.73
CA PHE A 423 -18.16 29.25 -28.50
C PHE A 423 -18.55 30.71 -28.70
N GLU A 424 -19.12 31.32 -27.66
CA GLU A 424 -19.45 32.74 -27.62
C GLU A 424 -18.96 33.35 -26.31
N MET A 425 -18.58 34.64 -26.33
CA MET A 425 -18.31 35.38 -25.10
C MET A 425 -19.61 35.94 -24.56
N LEU A 426 -20.08 35.45 -23.41
CA LEU A 426 -21.31 35.92 -22.79
C LEU A 426 -21.05 36.31 -21.32
N LYS A 427 -21.83 37.28 -20.84
CA LYS A 427 -21.74 37.72 -19.45
C LYS A 427 -22.46 36.72 -18.54
N ARG A 428 -21.74 36.08 -17.61
CA ARG A 428 -22.30 35.10 -16.65
C ARG A 428 -21.97 35.49 -15.20
N PRO A 429 -22.85 35.14 -14.24
CA PRO A 429 -22.53 35.25 -12.83
C PRO A 429 -21.55 34.12 -12.43
N ILE A 430 -20.50 34.47 -11.66
CA ILE A 430 -19.47 33.53 -11.21
C ILE A 430 -19.28 33.71 -9.70
N PRO A 431 -19.54 32.68 -8.88
CA PRO A 431 -19.54 32.79 -7.42
C PRO A 431 -18.15 32.69 -6.77
N CYS A 432 -17.14 32.30 -7.53
CA CYS A 432 -15.80 31.94 -7.05
C CYS A 432 -14.69 32.48 -7.96
N ASP A 433 -13.45 32.35 -7.51
CA ASP A 433 -12.27 32.52 -8.36
C ASP A 433 -12.11 31.30 -9.29
N TYR A 434 -11.45 31.50 -10.43
CA TYR A 434 -11.40 30.52 -11.50
C TYR A 434 -10.15 30.72 -12.38
N ASP A 435 -9.78 29.68 -13.13
CA ASP A 435 -8.71 29.76 -14.11
C ASP A 435 -9.23 30.33 -15.44
N GLU A 436 -8.67 31.47 -15.86
CA GLU A 436 -9.08 32.19 -17.07
C GLU A 436 -8.96 31.36 -18.36
N GLN A 437 -8.00 30.43 -18.42
CA GLN A 437 -7.81 29.55 -19.57
C GLN A 437 -8.73 28.32 -19.50
N MET A 438 -9.16 27.88 -18.31
CA MET A 438 -10.01 26.69 -18.15
C MET A 438 -11.53 26.97 -18.05
N ILE A 439 -11.93 28.21 -17.73
CA ILE A 439 -13.35 28.59 -17.57
C ILE A 439 -14.20 28.39 -18.83
N VAL A 440 -15.13 27.44 -18.81
CA VAL A 440 -16.12 27.27 -19.88
C VAL A 440 -17.49 26.98 -19.30
N PHE A 441 -18.45 27.86 -19.59
CA PHE A 441 -19.83 27.68 -19.21
C PHE A 441 -20.56 26.76 -20.18
N VAL A 442 -21.43 25.91 -19.64
CA VAL A 442 -22.30 25.02 -20.40
C VAL A 442 -23.73 25.26 -19.95
N ASP A 443 -24.46 26.07 -20.71
CA ASP A 443 -25.87 26.39 -20.40
C ASP A 443 -26.83 25.28 -20.84
N ASP A 444 -26.45 24.47 -21.85
CA ASP A 444 -27.23 23.35 -22.36
C ASP A 444 -26.40 22.05 -22.35
N PRO A 445 -26.30 21.37 -21.20
CA PRO A 445 -25.56 20.12 -21.08
C PRO A 445 -26.10 19.02 -22.02
N LEU A 446 -27.41 18.96 -22.25
CA LEU A 446 -28.03 17.91 -23.08
C LEU A 446 -27.63 18.04 -24.56
N SER A 447 -27.46 19.26 -25.07
CA SER A 447 -26.96 19.46 -26.43
C SER A 447 -25.47 19.11 -26.57
N ILE A 448 -24.67 19.31 -25.51
CA ILE A 448 -23.28 18.83 -25.48
C ILE A 448 -23.23 17.31 -25.54
N ASP A 449 -24.12 16.62 -24.82
CA ASP A 449 -24.21 15.17 -24.80
C ASP A 449 -24.47 14.60 -26.20
N LYS A 450 -25.33 15.28 -26.99
CA LYS A 450 -25.59 14.92 -28.39
C LYS A 450 -24.37 15.10 -29.30
N VAL A 451 -23.63 16.19 -29.15
CA VAL A 451 -22.39 16.43 -29.93
C VAL A 451 -21.37 15.34 -29.63
N ARG A 452 -21.20 15.00 -28.35
CA ARG A 452 -20.32 13.91 -27.92
C ARG A 452 -20.74 12.57 -28.53
N GLN A 453 -22.01 12.19 -28.39
CA GLN A 453 -22.52 10.94 -28.94
C GLN A 453 -22.25 10.83 -30.44
N GLN A 454 -22.49 11.90 -31.21
CA GLN A 454 -22.22 11.91 -32.65
C GLN A 454 -20.73 11.75 -33.00
N LEU A 455 -19.83 12.32 -32.20
CA LEU A 455 -18.38 12.18 -32.39
C LEU A 455 -17.91 10.75 -32.10
N ASP A 456 -18.46 10.15 -31.04
CA ASP A 456 -18.18 8.77 -30.65
C ASP A 456 -18.69 7.78 -31.70
N GLU A 457 -19.93 7.93 -32.18
CA GLU A 457 -20.52 7.10 -33.26
C GLU A 457 -19.74 7.18 -34.57
N ARG A 458 -19.17 8.35 -34.90
CA ARG A 458 -18.35 8.54 -36.11
C ARG A 458 -16.91 8.05 -35.96
N GLY A 459 -16.45 7.78 -34.73
CA GLY A 459 -15.05 7.45 -34.47
C GLY A 459 -14.10 8.59 -34.83
N THR A 460 -14.49 9.85 -34.61
CA THR A 460 -13.74 11.02 -35.09
C THR A 460 -12.35 11.10 -34.44
N TYR A 461 -11.30 11.28 -35.26
CA TYR A 461 -9.92 11.32 -34.79
C TYR A 461 -9.59 12.64 -34.10
N MET A 462 -8.62 12.63 -33.17
CA MET A 462 -8.31 13.78 -32.31
C MET A 462 -7.96 15.06 -33.09
N PRO A 463 -7.05 15.06 -34.08
CA PRO A 463 -6.74 16.23 -34.90
C PRO A 463 -7.96 16.83 -35.61
N ASP A 464 -8.91 16.02 -36.08
CA ASP A 464 -10.11 16.52 -36.77
C ASP A 464 -11.02 17.30 -35.81
N VAL A 465 -11.04 16.92 -34.53
CA VAL A 465 -11.74 17.68 -33.48
C VAL A 465 -10.99 18.99 -33.20
N LEU A 466 -9.66 18.97 -33.14
CA LEU A 466 -8.86 20.19 -32.93
C LEU A 466 -9.00 21.19 -34.08
N GLU A 467 -9.05 20.71 -35.33
CA GLU A 467 -9.30 21.54 -36.52
C GLU A 467 -10.66 22.23 -36.47
N GLN A 468 -11.64 21.64 -35.79
CA GLN A 468 -12.96 22.26 -35.59
C GLN A 468 -12.94 23.24 -34.41
N LEU A 469 -12.34 22.88 -33.27
CA LEU A 469 -12.40 23.69 -32.05
C LEU A 469 -11.48 24.92 -32.09
N LEU A 470 -10.28 24.79 -32.62
CA LEU A 470 -9.27 25.85 -32.57
C LEU A 470 -9.76 27.13 -33.28
N PRO A 471 -10.29 27.09 -34.52
CA PRO A 471 -10.81 28.29 -35.17
C PRO A 471 -11.99 28.92 -34.41
N GLU A 472 -12.89 28.14 -33.81
CA GLU A 472 -14.01 28.67 -33.04
C GLU A 472 -13.55 29.40 -31.78
N LEU A 473 -12.53 28.88 -31.09
CA LEU A 473 -11.92 29.54 -29.93
C LEU A 473 -11.08 30.76 -30.34
N ALA A 474 -10.36 30.69 -31.45
CA ALA A 474 -9.53 31.77 -31.98
C ALA A 474 -10.33 33.05 -32.25
N LYS A 475 -11.58 32.92 -32.72
CA LYS A 475 -12.49 34.06 -32.95
C LYS A 475 -12.76 34.88 -31.69
N LEU A 476 -12.61 34.28 -30.51
CA LEU A 476 -12.83 34.94 -29.22
C LEU A 476 -11.57 35.66 -28.70
N SER A 477 -10.42 35.42 -29.32
CA SER A 477 -9.14 36.06 -28.98
C SER A 477 -8.84 37.20 -29.97
N PRO A 478 -8.49 38.42 -29.50
CA PRO A 478 -8.08 39.51 -30.37
C PRO A 478 -6.86 39.18 -31.25
N GLN A 479 -5.98 38.28 -30.77
CA GLN A 479 -4.76 37.87 -31.46
C GLN A 479 -4.99 36.66 -32.38
N GLY A 480 -6.20 36.08 -32.38
CA GLY A 480 -6.54 34.89 -33.14
C GLY A 480 -5.85 33.62 -32.66
N ASN A 481 -5.13 33.64 -31.55
CA ASN A 481 -4.43 32.49 -30.98
C ASN A 481 -5.21 31.90 -29.78
N VAL A 482 -4.93 30.63 -29.46
CA VAL A 482 -5.61 29.89 -28.38
C VAL A 482 -4.57 29.21 -27.50
N HIS A 483 -4.68 29.37 -26.18
CA HIS A 483 -3.81 28.67 -25.24
C HIS A 483 -4.15 27.17 -25.18
N ALA A 484 -3.14 26.31 -25.01
CA ALA A 484 -3.32 24.86 -24.97
C ALA A 484 -4.29 24.39 -23.88
N ARG A 485 -4.26 25.02 -22.69
CA ARG A 485 -5.22 24.79 -21.58
C ARG A 485 -6.68 25.10 -21.97
N THR A 486 -6.91 26.18 -22.72
CA THR A 486 -8.23 26.55 -23.25
C THR A 486 -8.77 25.50 -24.21
N LEU A 487 -7.90 24.98 -25.09
CA LEU A 487 -8.25 23.90 -25.99
C LEU A 487 -8.53 22.59 -25.23
N TYR A 488 -7.74 22.31 -24.19
CA TYR A 488 -7.95 21.16 -23.29
C TYR A 488 -9.32 21.23 -22.58
N ALA A 489 -9.71 22.38 -22.03
CA ALA A 489 -11.01 22.56 -21.39
C ALA A 489 -12.16 22.37 -22.40
N ALA A 490 -12.01 22.93 -23.60
CA ALA A 490 -13.00 22.84 -24.66
C ALA A 490 -13.20 21.40 -25.18
N ILE A 491 -12.11 20.67 -25.41
CA ILE A 491 -12.22 19.30 -25.95
C ILE A 491 -12.82 18.34 -24.93
N ASN A 492 -12.49 18.50 -23.64
CA ASN A 492 -13.06 17.68 -22.57
C ASN A 492 -14.55 17.96 -22.32
N LEU A 493 -15.17 18.92 -23.01
CA LEU A 493 -16.63 19.03 -23.09
C LEU A 493 -17.27 17.91 -23.92
N ILE A 494 -16.54 17.37 -24.90
CA ILE A 494 -17.11 16.48 -25.93
C ILE A 494 -16.30 15.20 -26.13
N LYS A 495 -15.07 15.12 -25.62
CA LYS A 495 -14.20 13.95 -25.71
C LYS A 495 -13.21 13.95 -24.55
N ARG A 496 -13.33 12.99 -23.63
CA ARG A 496 -12.39 12.84 -22.51
C ARG A 496 -11.00 12.52 -23.06
N THR A 497 -10.02 13.35 -22.73
CA THR A 497 -8.61 13.14 -23.09
C THR A 497 -7.69 13.81 -22.07
N PRO A 498 -6.62 13.14 -21.63
CA PRO A 498 -5.57 13.82 -20.86
C PRO A 498 -4.80 14.83 -21.73
N PRO A 499 -4.06 15.76 -21.08
CA PRO A 499 -3.22 16.75 -21.76
C PRO A 499 -2.18 16.14 -22.71
N GLY A 500 -1.45 15.09 -22.30
CA GLY A 500 -0.37 14.50 -23.09
C GLY A 500 -0.73 14.16 -24.55
N PRO A 501 -1.73 13.29 -24.82
CA PRO A 501 -2.15 12.95 -26.18
C PRO A 501 -2.64 14.16 -26.99
N LEU A 502 -3.39 15.06 -26.34
CA LEU A 502 -3.88 16.30 -26.95
C LEU A 502 -2.73 17.20 -27.40
N PHE A 503 -1.76 17.41 -26.53
CA PHE A 503 -0.62 18.28 -26.78
C PHE A 503 0.34 17.66 -27.80
N ALA A 504 0.51 16.33 -27.79
CA ALA A 504 1.25 15.63 -28.84
C ALA A 504 0.59 15.80 -30.21
N ALA A 505 -0.75 15.77 -30.29
CA ALA A 505 -1.48 16.06 -31.53
C ALA A 505 -1.25 17.50 -32.03
N LEU A 506 -1.17 18.48 -31.13
CA LEU A 506 -0.84 19.86 -31.50
C LEU A 506 0.56 19.97 -32.13
N VAL A 507 1.55 19.29 -31.55
CA VAL A 507 2.95 19.37 -32.01
C VAL A 507 3.19 18.59 -33.31
N THR A 508 2.58 17.41 -33.44
CA THR A 508 2.87 16.48 -34.54
C THR A 508 2.16 16.83 -35.85
N GLN A 509 1.09 17.62 -35.80
CA GLN A 509 0.29 17.97 -36.97
C GLN A 509 0.77 19.27 -37.60
N THR A 510 0.99 19.26 -38.92
CA THR A 510 1.49 20.44 -39.67
C THR A 510 0.48 21.58 -39.78
N LYS A 511 -0.79 21.30 -39.46
CA LYS A 511 -1.92 22.24 -39.50
C LYS A 511 -1.98 23.18 -38.30
N PHE A 512 -1.16 22.96 -37.26
CA PHE A 512 -1.09 23.83 -36.10
C PHE A 512 0.27 24.52 -36.03
N ARG A 513 0.29 25.76 -35.53
CA ARG A 513 1.50 26.56 -35.34
C ARG A 513 1.62 27.04 -33.90
N ALA A 514 2.72 26.70 -33.25
CA ALA A 514 3.07 27.27 -31.96
C ALA A 514 3.45 28.75 -32.09
N MET A 515 2.93 29.58 -31.20
CA MET A 515 3.18 31.02 -31.12
C MET A 515 4.07 31.41 -29.92
N GLY A 516 4.39 30.45 -29.04
CA GLY A 516 5.10 30.65 -27.77
C GLY A 516 4.16 30.70 -26.56
N ASP A 517 4.70 30.47 -25.36
CA ASP A 517 3.99 30.50 -24.07
C ASP A 517 2.69 29.66 -24.07
N GLY A 518 2.71 28.52 -24.76
CA GLY A 518 1.57 27.61 -24.84
C GLY A 518 0.43 28.05 -25.77
N TYR A 519 0.59 29.12 -26.55
CA TYR A 519 -0.39 29.58 -27.53
C TYR A 519 -0.21 28.94 -28.92
N TRP A 520 -1.34 28.64 -29.57
CA TRP A 520 -1.41 27.95 -30.86
C TRP A 520 -2.37 28.64 -31.84
N LEU A 521 -2.07 28.50 -33.13
CA LEU A 521 -2.87 28.98 -34.26
C LEU A 521 -3.18 27.82 -35.22
N ALA A 522 -4.38 27.77 -35.78
CA ALA A 522 -4.69 26.93 -36.94
C ALA A 522 -4.07 27.56 -38.21
N ARG A 523 -3.40 26.75 -39.03
CA ARG A 523 -2.78 27.19 -40.29
C ARG A 523 -3.75 27.23 -41.46
#